data_AF-A0A3M0CWW7-F1
#
_entry.id   AF-A0A3M0CWW7-F1
#
_cell.length_a   1.000
_cell.length_b   1.000
_cell.length_c   1.000
_cell.angle_alpha   90.00
_cell.angle_beta   90.00
_cell.angle_gamma   90.00
#
_symmetry.space_group_name_H-M   'P 1'
#
loop_
_entity.id
_entity.type
_entity.pdbx_description
1 polymer ?
#
loop_
_entity_poly.entity_id
_entity_poly.type
_entity_poly.pdbx_seq_one_letter_code
_entity_poly.pdbx_strand_id
1 'polypeptide(L)'
;MMLYNCGLAIGTRMSDLYDAIMSWAADSEYIDPEHVWPLGIGSIVVLVALVDVRALDQLLASLDGFTQLRQLLVMALKGVAAGMITHFAYSTSDISFRSRQTLQSKERALLIILGVGVGAGLLIDVVIPQLVEPFPFVVVQTTGLLLVVGMWYLHLLIENWKLSNEWPHVLSGLLIAFGPYAPYLL
;
A
#
# COMPACT_ATOMS: atom_id res chain seq x y z
N MET A 1 20.84 14.69 34.04
CA MET A 1 20.98 13.28 34.51
C MET A 1 19.63 12.55 34.55
N MET A 2 18.59 13.11 35.16
CA MET A 2 17.27 12.46 35.30
C MET A 2 16.56 12.15 33.96
N LEU A 3 16.60 13.07 32.98
CA LEU A 3 16.06 12.85 31.62
C LEU A 3 16.80 11.76 30.84
N TYR A 4 18.11 11.63 31.05
CA TYR A 4 18.94 10.63 30.37
C TYR A 4 18.63 9.21 30.87
N ASN A 5 18.46 9.04 32.19
CA ASN A 5 18.07 7.77 32.78
C ASN A 5 16.63 7.37 32.42
N CYS A 6 15.72 8.35 32.28
CA CYS A 6 14.35 8.08 31.83
C CYS A 6 14.32 7.63 30.37
N GLY A 7 15.07 8.30 29.49
CA GLY A 7 15.23 7.89 28.09
C GLY A 7 15.86 6.50 27.94
N LEU A 8 16.87 6.17 28.77
CA LEU A 8 17.51 4.85 28.77
C LEU A 8 16.55 3.75 29.26
N ALA A 9 15.74 4.03 30.28
CA ALA A 9 14.75 3.09 30.82
C ALA A 9 13.58 2.85 29.85
N ILE A 10 13.16 3.87 29.10
CA ILE A 10 12.15 3.74 28.04
C ILE A 10 12.74 2.95 26.87
N GLY A 11 13.98 3.26 26.45
CA GLY A 11 14.67 2.56 25.37
C GLY A 11 14.86 1.08 25.64
N THR A 12 15.27 0.71 26.86
CA THR A 12 15.43 -0.70 27.27
C THR A 12 14.09 -1.43 27.36
N ARG A 13 13.03 -0.80 27.88
CA ARG A 13 11.70 -1.43 27.87
C ARG A 13 11.12 -1.61 26.47
N MET A 14 11.41 -0.68 25.55
CA MET A 14 10.99 -0.82 24.16
C MET A 14 11.79 -1.89 23.41
N SER A 15 13.09 -2.05 23.70
CA SER A 15 13.87 -3.16 23.15
C SER A 15 13.38 -4.51 23.68
N ASP A 16 13.10 -4.60 24.99
CA ASP A 16 12.59 -5.84 25.60
C ASP A 16 11.21 -6.23 25.04
N LEU A 17 10.33 -5.23 24.81
CA LEU A 17 9.03 -5.43 24.17
C LEU A 17 9.19 -5.88 22.71
N TYR A 18 10.11 -5.24 21.97
CA TYR A 18 10.39 -5.61 20.58
C TYR A 18 10.93 -7.04 20.50
N ASP A 19 11.89 -7.40 21.35
CA ASP A 19 12.47 -8.75 21.41
C ASP A 19 11.40 -9.78 21.80
N ALA A 20 10.49 -9.43 22.71
CA ALA A 20 9.36 -10.29 23.05
C ALA A 20 8.41 -10.50 21.86
N ILE A 21 8.04 -9.44 21.14
CA ILE A 21 7.17 -9.52 19.95
C ILE A 21 7.86 -10.34 18.84
N MET A 22 9.16 -10.12 18.61
CA MET A 22 9.93 -10.84 17.60
C MET A 22 10.12 -12.31 17.97
N SER A 23 10.34 -12.64 19.24
CA SER A 23 10.41 -14.04 19.68
C SER A 23 9.05 -14.74 19.55
N TRP A 24 7.96 -14.05 19.90
CA TRP A 24 6.61 -14.59 19.74
C TRP A 24 6.26 -14.80 18.26
N ALA A 25 6.65 -13.89 17.38
CA ALA A 25 6.48 -14.06 15.94
C ALA A 25 7.34 -15.21 15.40
N ALA A 26 8.57 -15.37 15.87
CA ALA A 26 9.44 -16.49 15.48
C ALA A 26 8.89 -17.86 15.92
N ASP A 27 8.16 -17.91 17.04
CA ASP A 27 7.51 -19.12 17.56
C ASP A 27 6.08 -19.34 17.02
N SER A 28 5.55 -18.40 16.24
CA SER A 28 4.18 -18.44 15.71
C SER A 28 4.13 -19.14 14.36
N GLU A 29 3.21 -20.10 14.19
CA GLU A 29 2.90 -20.70 12.88
C GLU A 29 2.10 -19.75 11.95
N TYR A 30 1.68 -18.58 12.44
CA TYR A 30 0.73 -17.69 11.76
C TYR A 30 1.31 -16.35 11.28
N ILE A 31 2.45 -15.91 11.80
CA ILE A 31 3.04 -14.59 11.50
C ILE A 31 4.55 -14.73 11.40
N ASP A 32 5.12 -14.58 10.20
CA ASP A 32 6.58 -14.55 10.09
C ASP A 32 7.14 -13.24 10.69
N PRO A 33 8.36 -13.25 11.26
CA PRO A 33 8.96 -12.06 11.89
C PRO A 33 9.04 -10.83 10.97
N GLU A 34 9.18 -11.03 9.66
CA GLU A 34 9.21 -9.97 8.66
C GLU A 34 7.89 -9.19 8.53
N HIS A 35 6.77 -9.79 8.94
CA HIS A 35 5.44 -9.20 8.92
C HIS A 35 5.15 -8.28 10.10
N VAL A 36 5.93 -8.39 11.17
CA VAL A 36 5.77 -7.60 12.42
C VAL A 36 6.02 -6.12 12.16
N TRP A 37 7.04 -5.81 11.36
CA TRP A 37 7.46 -4.43 11.10
C TRP A 37 6.38 -3.59 10.39
N PRO A 38 5.79 -4.06 9.26
CA PRO A 38 4.66 -3.39 8.65
C PRO A 38 3.50 -3.16 9.62
N LEU A 39 3.08 -4.18 10.37
CA LEU A 39 1.97 -4.03 11.34
C LEU A 39 2.26 -2.99 12.41
N GLY A 40 3.50 -2.94 12.90
CA GLY A 40 3.95 -1.93 13.84
C GLY A 40 3.80 -0.52 13.28
N ILE A 41 4.25 -0.28 12.04
CA ILE A 41 4.10 1.03 11.38
C ILE A 41 2.62 1.43 11.26
N GLY A 42 1.76 0.53 10.77
CA GLY A 42 0.33 0.83 10.62
C GLY A 42 -0.35 1.13 11.96
N SER A 43 0.00 0.39 13.00
CA SER A 43 -0.50 0.62 14.35
C SER A 43 -0.05 1.95 14.92
N ILE A 44 1.20 2.36 14.68
CA ILE A 44 1.72 3.67 15.09
C ILE A 44 0.95 4.79 14.41
N VAL A 45 0.66 4.70 13.11
CA VAL A 45 -0.12 5.72 12.39
C VAL A 45 -1.51 5.91 13.01
N VAL A 46 -2.19 4.81 13.35
CA VAL A 46 -3.50 4.86 14.03
C VAL A 46 -3.39 5.47 15.42
N LEU A 47 -2.41 5.04 16.22
CA LEU A 47 -2.18 5.59 17.55
C LEU A 47 -1.88 7.09 17.51
N VAL A 48 -1.08 7.53 16.54
CA VAL A 48 -0.80 8.95 16.31
C VAL A 48 -2.09 9.72 16.04
N ALA A 49 -2.93 9.21 15.14
CA ALA A 49 -4.21 9.84 14.82
C ALA A 49 -5.14 9.91 16.05
N LEU A 50 -5.15 8.88 16.90
CA LEU A 50 -6.02 8.82 18.08
C LEU A 50 -5.56 9.70 19.25
N VAL A 51 -4.25 9.87 19.43
CA VAL A 51 -3.71 10.64 20.57
C VAL A 51 -3.74 12.15 20.30
N ASP A 52 -4.08 12.58 19.07
CA ASP A 52 -4.22 14.00 18.64
C ASP A 52 -3.05 14.87 19.14
N VAL A 53 -1.83 14.33 18.95
CA VAL A 53 -0.62 15.05 19.31
C VAL A 53 -0.26 15.94 18.14
N ARG A 54 -0.55 17.23 18.27
CA ARG A 54 -0.27 18.26 17.25
C ARG A 54 1.13 18.18 16.62
N ALA A 55 2.16 17.79 17.38
CA ALA A 55 3.51 17.62 16.86
C ALA A 55 3.66 16.42 15.89
N LEU A 56 2.94 15.34 16.14
CA LEU A 56 2.93 14.15 15.27
C LEU A 56 2.08 14.37 14.03
N ASP A 57 0.94 15.08 14.14
CA ASP A 57 0.17 15.50 12.96
C ASP A 57 0.96 16.44 12.07
N GLN A 58 1.70 17.38 12.66
CA GLN A 58 2.61 18.24 11.90
C GLN A 58 3.71 17.44 11.21
N LEU A 59 4.20 16.37 11.83
CA LEU A 59 5.19 15.47 11.23
C LEU A 59 4.59 14.72 10.03
N LEU A 60 3.39 14.15 10.17
CA LEU A 60 2.71 13.48 9.04
C LEU A 60 2.38 14.47 7.92
N ALA A 61 1.85 15.66 8.25
CA ALA A 61 1.58 16.72 7.28
C ALA A 61 2.85 17.27 6.62
N SER A 62 4.00 17.24 7.30
CA SER A 62 5.26 17.68 6.71
C SER A 62 5.66 16.84 5.50
N LEU A 63 5.25 15.57 5.46
CA LEU A 63 5.48 14.68 4.33
C LEU A 63 4.75 15.16 3.07
N ASP A 64 3.57 15.77 3.22
CA ASP A 64 2.82 16.35 2.10
C ASP A 64 3.50 17.59 1.51
N GLY A 65 4.39 18.24 2.27
CA GLY A 65 5.24 19.32 1.78
C GLY A 65 6.24 18.87 0.70
N PHE A 66 6.54 17.57 0.62
CA PHE A 66 7.40 16.99 -0.42
C PHE A 66 6.59 16.66 -1.67
N THR A 67 6.33 17.68 -2.49
CA THR A 67 5.53 17.57 -3.72
C THR A 67 6.02 16.45 -4.65
N GLN A 68 7.33 16.25 -4.76
CA GLN A 68 7.94 15.17 -5.55
C GLN A 68 7.56 13.78 -5.04
N LEU A 69 7.54 13.59 -3.70
CA LEU A 69 7.16 12.32 -3.09
C LEU A 69 5.68 12.03 -3.30
N ARG A 70 4.81 13.04 -3.11
CA ARG A 70 3.38 12.93 -3.43
C ARG A 70 3.16 12.53 -4.88
N GLN A 71 3.80 13.21 -5.83
CA GLN A 71 3.70 12.89 -7.26
C GLN A 71 4.19 11.48 -7.56
N LEU A 72 5.32 11.06 -6.98
CA LEU A 72 5.88 9.72 -7.18
C LEU A 72 4.94 8.63 -6.67
N LEU A 73 4.32 8.82 -5.49
CA LEU A 73 3.37 7.88 -4.93
C LEU A 73 2.08 7.79 -5.76
N VAL A 74 1.55 8.93 -6.20
CA VAL A 74 0.38 8.97 -7.10
C VAL A 74 0.69 8.26 -8.42
N MET A 75 1.88 8.51 -9.01
CA MET A 75 2.32 7.83 -10.22
C MET A 75 2.51 6.32 -10.01
N ALA A 76 3.07 5.91 -8.87
CA ALA A 76 3.21 4.50 -8.52
C ALA A 76 1.85 3.81 -8.42
N LEU A 77 0.87 4.44 -7.76
CA LEU A 77 -0.49 3.92 -7.63
C LEU A 77 -1.18 3.81 -8.99
N LYS A 78 -1.03 4.82 -9.86
CA LYS A 78 -1.50 4.76 -11.26
C LYS A 78 -0.84 3.60 -12.02
N GLY A 79 0.46 3.40 -11.85
CA GLY A 79 1.21 2.32 -12.48
C GLY A 79 0.72 0.93 -12.05
N VAL A 80 0.51 0.71 -10.75
CA VAL A 80 -0.02 -0.56 -10.23
C VAL A 80 -1.45 -0.79 -10.75
N ALA A 81 -2.31 0.23 -10.72
CA ALA A 81 -3.67 0.13 -11.26
C ALA A 81 -3.68 -0.21 -12.76
N ALA A 82 -2.81 0.42 -13.55
CA ALA A 82 -2.64 0.13 -14.97
C ALA A 82 -2.16 -1.31 -15.20
N GLY A 83 -1.19 -1.76 -14.41
CA GLY A 83 -0.71 -3.15 -14.42
C GLY A 83 -1.83 -4.15 -14.13
N MET A 84 -2.66 -3.89 -13.11
CA MET A 84 -3.81 -4.73 -12.79
C MET A 84 -4.83 -4.79 -13.93
N ILE A 85 -5.25 -3.64 -14.48
CA ILE A 85 -6.22 -3.62 -15.58
C ILE A 85 -5.67 -4.35 -16.81
N THR A 86 -4.38 -4.16 -17.10
CA THR A 86 -3.70 -4.86 -18.19
C THR A 86 -3.72 -6.36 -17.95
N HIS A 87 -3.35 -6.82 -16.75
CA HIS A 87 -3.39 -8.22 -16.36
C HIS A 87 -4.81 -8.81 -16.52
N PHE A 88 -5.85 -8.12 -16.04
CA PHE A 88 -7.24 -8.55 -16.20
C PHE A 88 -7.70 -8.58 -17.66
N ALA A 89 -7.33 -7.58 -18.46
CA ALA A 89 -7.66 -7.52 -19.88
C ALA A 89 -7.05 -8.72 -20.63
N TYR A 90 -5.80 -9.08 -20.32
CA TYR A 90 -5.13 -10.24 -20.92
C TYR A 90 -5.60 -11.58 -20.36
N SER A 91 -5.97 -11.68 -19.08
CA SER A 91 -6.44 -12.94 -18.49
C SER A 91 -7.90 -13.26 -18.85
N THR A 92 -8.75 -12.23 -19.00
CA THR A 92 -10.14 -12.37 -19.46
C THR A 92 -10.21 -12.64 -20.97
N SER A 93 -9.24 -12.12 -21.72
CA SER A 93 -9.10 -12.44 -23.13
C SER A 93 -8.24 -13.68 -23.31
N ASP A 94 -8.88 -14.84 -23.41
CA ASP A 94 -8.35 -16.04 -24.09
C ASP A 94 -8.02 -15.79 -25.59
N ILE A 95 -7.75 -14.53 -25.97
CA ILE A 95 -7.26 -14.11 -27.27
C ILE A 95 -5.76 -14.40 -27.29
N SER A 96 -5.51 -15.70 -27.48
CA SER A 96 -4.28 -16.28 -27.98
C SER A 96 -3.63 -15.43 -29.07
N PHE A 97 -2.78 -14.48 -28.68
CA PHE A 97 -1.75 -13.91 -29.54
C PHE A 97 -0.78 -15.00 -30.07
N ARG A 98 -0.87 -16.22 -29.55
CA ARG A 98 -0.12 -17.41 -29.99
C ARG A 98 -0.64 -18.09 -31.25
N SER A 99 -1.83 -17.77 -31.78
CA SER A 99 -2.33 -18.48 -32.97
C SER A 99 -3.17 -17.58 -33.87
N ARG A 100 -2.51 -16.92 -34.85
CA ARG A 100 -2.96 -16.76 -36.26
C ARG A 100 -2.06 -15.77 -36.99
N GLN A 101 -1.36 -16.26 -38.01
CA GLN A 101 -0.43 -15.52 -38.87
C GLN A 101 -1.13 -14.55 -39.85
N THR A 102 -2.15 -13.78 -39.44
CA THR A 102 -2.87 -12.85 -40.33
C THR A 102 -2.74 -11.39 -39.87
N LEU A 103 -2.55 -10.46 -40.81
CA LEU A 103 -2.47 -9.00 -40.55
C LEU A 103 -3.70 -8.47 -39.80
N GLN A 104 -4.87 -9.06 -40.05
CA GLN A 104 -6.14 -8.72 -39.39
C GLN A 104 -6.14 -8.98 -37.87
N SER A 105 -5.29 -9.89 -37.38
CA SER A 105 -5.11 -10.13 -35.93
C SER A 105 -4.34 -9.00 -35.24
N LYS A 106 -3.38 -8.38 -35.94
CA LYS A 106 -2.56 -7.27 -35.41
C LYS A 106 -3.36 -5.98 -35.29
N GLU A 107 -4.23 -5.68 -36.25
CA GLU A 107 -5.11 -4.51 -36.18
C GLU A 107 -6.13 -4.63 -35.05
N ARG A 108 -6.71 -5.82 -34.85
CA ARG A 108 -7.66 -6.07 -33.77
C ARG A 108 -6.98 -6.02 -32.40
N ALA A 109 -5.78 -6.55 -32.30
CA ALA A 109 -4.93 -6.41 -31.12
C ALA A 109 -4.59 -4.95 -30.81
N LEU A 110 -4.20 -4.18 -31.83
CA LEU A 110 -3.94 -2.76 -31.69
C LEU A 110 -5.18 -2.03 -31.19
N LEU A 111 -6.37 -2.33 -31.71
CA LEU A 111 -7.62 -1.72 -31.25
C LEU A 111 -7.97 -2.08 -29.80
N ILE A 112 -7.67 -3.30 -29.35
CA ILE A 112 -7.86 -3.68 -27.94
C ILE A 112 -6.87 -2.92 -27.05
N ILE A 113 -5.60 -2.86 -27.44
CA ILE A 113 -4.58 -2.10 -26.71
C ILE A 113 -4.93 -0.60 -26.69
N LEU A 114 -5.39 -0.05 -27.81
CA LEU A 114 -5.77 1.36 -27.88
C LEU A 114 -7.04 1.62 -27.05
N GLY A 115 -8.10 0.84 -27.25
CA GLY A 115 -9.38 1.04 -26.59
C GLY A 115 -9.32 0.78 -25.09
N VAL A 116 -8.79 -0.38 -24.70
CA VAL A 116 -8.69 -0.76 -23.28
C VAL A 116 -7.51 -0.04 -22.62
N GLY A 117 -6.33 0.00 -23.24
CA GLY A 117 -5.14 0.61 -22.65
C GLY A 117 -5.23 2.13 -22.55
N VAL A 118 -5.63 2.84 -23.62
CA VAL A 118 -5.79 4.31 -23.55
C VAL A 118 -7.03 4.67 -22.73
N GLY A 119 -8.15 3.96 -22.92
CA GLY A 119 -9.37 4.20 -22.15
C GLY A 119 -9.17 4.02 -20.65
N ALA A 120 -8.58 2.89 -20.24
CA ALA A 120 -8.25 2.63 -18.84
C ALA A 120 -7.17 3.57 -18.31
N GLY A 121 -6.16 3.91 -19.12
CA GLY A 121 -5.13 4.86 -18.76
C GLY A 121 -5.70 6.24 -18.43
N LEU A 122 -6.60 6.76 -19.28
CA LEU A 122 -7.31 8.02 -19.04
C LEU A 122 -8.20 7.94 -17.80
N LEU A 123 -8.91 6.82 -17.61
CA LEU A 123 -9.75 6.62 -16.43
C LEU A 123 -8.90 6.63 -15.14
N ILE A 124 -7.78 5.91 -15.12
CA ILE A 124 -6.82 5.90 -14.00
C ILE A 124 -6.29 7.29 -13.72
N ASP A 125 -5.96 8.04 -14.78
CA ASP A 125 -5.38 9.38 -14.65
C ASP A 125 -6.34 10.37 -13.96
N VAL A 126 -7.65 10.18 -14.14
CA VAL A 126 -8.72 10.96 -13.50
C VAL A 126 -9.10 10.42 -12.13
N VAL A 127 -9.32 9.11 -12.01
CA VAL A 127 -9.88 8.48 -10.81
C VAL A 127 -8.88 8.47 -9.66
N ILE A 128 -7.60 8.13 -9.92
CA ILE A 128 -6.62 8.02 -8.83
C ILE A 128 -6.44 9.34 -8.08
N PRO A 129 -6.22 10.51 -8.74
CA PRO A 129 -6.17 11.78 -8.03
C PRO A 129 -7.46 12.10 -7.27
N GLN A 130 -8.64 11.84 -7.86
CA GLN A 130 -9.91 12.09 -7.17
C GLN A 130 -10.08 11.25 -5.89
N LEU A 131 -9.47 10.06 -5.84
CA LEU A 131 -9.51 9.20 -4.66
C LEU A 131 -8.53 9.64 -3.58
N VAL A 132 -7.31 10.06 -3.94
CA VAL A 132 -6.21 10.26 -2.97
C VAL A 132 -5.99 11.71 -2.57
N GLU A 133 -6.33 12.68 -3.41
CA GLU A 133 -6.16 14.10 -3.09
C GLU A 133 -7.09 14.64 -1.98
N PRO A 134 -8.26 14.02 -1.69
CA PRO A 134 -9.05 14.37 -0.51
C PRO A 134 -8.48 13.90 0.84
N PHE A 135 -7.39 13.14 0.84
CA PHE A 135 -6.81 12.60 2.07
C PHE A 135 -6.21 13.70 2.95
N PRO A 136 -6.40 13.65 4.29
CA PRO A 136 -5.78 14.61 5.21
C PRO A 136 -4.25 14.52 5.21
N PHE A 137 -3.69 13.33 4.98
CA PHE A 137 -2.25 13.11 4.82
C PHE A 137 -2.00 12.33 3.53
N VAL A 138 -1.94 13.04 2.41
CA VAL A 138 -1.95 12.43 1.07
C VAL A 138 -0.81 11.43 0.90
N VAL A 139 0.41 11.80 1.29
CA VAL A 139 1.60 10.95 1.14
C VAL A 139 1.48 9.68 1.98
N VAL A 140 1.08 9.80 3.24
CA VAL A 140 0.97 8.67 4.16
C VAL A 140 -0.12 7.72 3.69
N GLN A 141 -1.32 8.24 3.43
CA GLN A 141 -2.46 7.41 3.08
C GLN A 141 -2.34 6.81 1.69
N THR A 142 -1.75 7.53 0.73
CA THR A 142 -1.42 6.98 -0.60
C THR A 142 -0.39 5.86 -0.50
N THR A 143 0.59 5.96 0.41
CA THR A 143 1.55 4.88 0.68
C THR A 143 0.84 3.63 1.21
N GLY A 144 -0.10 3.80 2.14
CA GLY A 144 -0.95 2.71 2.64
C GLY A 144 -1.77 2.05 1.53
N LEU A 145 -2.44 2.84 0.69
CA LEU A 145 -3.18 2.33 -0.47
C LEU A 145 -2.28 1.59 -1.45
N LEU A 146 -1.11 2.16 -1.76
CA LEU A 146 -0.15 1.55 -2.66
C LEU A 146 0.31 0.18 -2.14
N LEU A 147 0.49 0.05 -0.83
CA LEU A 147 0.84 -1.22 -0.20
C LEU A 147 -0.30 -2.24 -0.34
N VAL A 148 -1.54 -1.86 -0.04
CA VAL A 148 -2.71 -2.76 -0.18
C VAL A 148 -2.91 -3.21 -1.63
N VAL A 149 -2.96 -2.25 -2.56
CA VAL A 149 -3.20 -2.52 -3.98
C VAL A 149 -1.99 -3.24 -4.60
N GLY A 150 -0.78 -2.91 -4.17
CA GLY A 150 0.45 -3.58 -4.58
C GLY A 150 0.49 -5.04 -4.15
N MET A 151 0.18 -5.34 -2.87
CA MET A 151 0.09 -6.72 -2.40
C MET A 151 -1.02 -7.49 -3.07
N TRP A 152 -2.16 -6.85 -3.32
CA TRP A 152 -3.24 -7.46 -4.09
C TRP A 152 -2.80 -7.78 -5.52
N TYR A 153 -2.05 -6.89 -6.16
CA TYR A 153 -1.53 -7.16 -7.50
C TYR A 153 -0.50 -8.30 -7.50
N LEU A 154 0.38 -8.38 -6.50
CA LEU A 154 1.29 -9.51 -6.32
C LEU A 154 0.55 -10.84 -6.12
N HIS A 155 -0.55 -10.84 -5.36
CA HIS A 155 -1.40 -12.01 -5.21
C HIS A 155 -1.91 -12.53 -6.56
N LEU A 156 -2.31 -11.63 -7.47
CA LEU A 156 -2.76 -12.01 -8.82
C LEU A 156 -1.64 -12.59 -9.69
N LEU A 157 -0.37 -12.25 -9.41
CA LEU A 157 0.79 -12.67 -10.20
C LEU A 157 1.43 -13.98 -9.72
N ILE A 158 1.27 -14.32 -8.44
CA ILE A 158 1.95 -15.46 -7.80
C ILE A 158 0.94 -16.57 -7.49
N GLU A 159 1.01 -17.68 -8.22
CA GLU A 159 0.05 -18.80 -8.13
C GLU A 159 -0.04 -19.44 -6.73
N ASN A 160 1.05 -19.46 -5.96
CA ASN A 160 1.11 -20.10 -4.63
C ASN A 160 0.98 -19.11 -3.46
N TRP A 161 0.52 -17.88 -3.72
CA TRP A 161 0.42 -16.86 -2.69
C TRP A 161 -0.77 -17.13 -1.77
N LYS A 162 -0.52 -17.16 -0.45
CA LYS A 162 -1.54 -17.38 0.57
C LYS A 162 -1.80 -16.11 1.35
N LEU A 163 -3.00 -15.53 1.18
CA LEU A 163 -3.43 -14.35 1.94
C LEU A 163 -3.33 -14.54 3.46
N SER A 164 -3.49 -15.78 3.94
CA SER A 164 -3.36 -16.14 5.35
C SER A 164 -1.97 -15.88 5.93
N ASN A 165 -0.94 -15.76 5.10
CA ASN A 165 0.43 -15.50 5.56
C ASN A 165 0.75 -14.00 5.49
N GLU A 166 0.06 -13.28 4.61
CA GLU A 166 0.44 -11.93 4.15
C GLU A 166 -0.58 -10.87 4.60
N TRP A 167 -1.63 -11.29 5.31
CA TRP A 167 -2.62 -10.42 5.94
C TRP A 167 -1.99 -9.32 6.82
N PRO A 168 -0.82 -9.49 7.48
CA PRO A 168 -0.17 -8.40 8.22
C PRO A 168 0.18 -7.20 7.35
N HIS A 169 0.64 -7.44 6.11
CA HIS A 169 0.93 -6.38 5.15
C HIS A 169 -0.36 -5.68 4.73
N VAL A 170 -1.38 -6.46 4.39
CA VAL A 170 -2.69 -5.90 3.97
C VAL A 170 -3.30 -5.07 5.10
N LEU A 171 -3.31 -5.60 6.32
CA LEU A 171 -3.82 -4.88 7.48
C LEU A 171 -3.00 -3.62 7.75
N SER A 172 -1.67 -3.70 7.74
CA SER A 172 -0.80 -2.53 7.87
C SER A 172 -1.15 -1.46 6.84
N GLY A 173 -1.24 -1.82 5.56
CA GLY A 173 -1.60 -0.89 4.50
C GLY A 173 -2.96 -0.23 4.73
N LEU A 174 -3.96 -0.99 5.19
CA LEU A 174 -5.28 -0.46 5.56
C LEU A 174 -5.21 0.50 6.76
N LEU A 175 -4.44 0.16 7.80
CA LEU A 175 -4.23 1.03 8.96
C LEU A 175 -3.50 2.32 8.57
N ILE A 176 -2.53 2.27 7.66
CA ILE A 176 -1.85 3.47 7.16
C ILE A 176 -2.80 4.31 6.29
N ALA A 177 -3.57 3.67 5.40
CA ALA A 177 -4.48 4.36 4.48
C ALA A 177 -5.68 5.00 5.18
N PHE A 178 -6.27 4.30 6.16
CA PHE A 178 -7.54 4.69 6.76
C PHE A 178 -7.46 4.98 8.25
N GLY A 179 -6.37 4.61 8.92
CA GLY A 179 -6.13 4.94 10.33
C GLY A 179 -6.21 6.43 10.66
N PRO A 180 -5.72 7.33 9.80
CA PRO A 180 -5.93 8.77 10.00
C PRO A 180 -7.40 9.21 10.06
N TYR A 181 -8.33 8.39 9.57
CA TYR A 181 -9.77 8.66 9.70
C TYR A 181 -10.40 8.11 10.99
N ALA A 182 -9.69 7.28 11.76
CA ALA A 182 -10.21 6.66 12.97
C ALA A 182 -10.81 7.67 13.98
N PRO A 183 -10.23 8.88 14.19
CA PRO A 183 -10.81 9.87 15.11
C PRO A 183 -12.18 10.39 14.68
N TYR A 184 -12.52 10.35 13.39
CA TYR A 184 -13.84 10.81 12.89
C TYR A 184 -14.94 9.75 13.01
N LEU A 185 -14.59 8.52 13.38
CA LEU A 185 -15.51 7.39 13.51
C LEU A 185 -15.90 7.09 14.97
N LEU A 186 -15.26 7.75 15.94
CA LEU A 186 -15.49 7.62 17.38
C LEU A 186 -16.29 8.82 17.91
#